data_AF-A0A9X3HWQ4-F1
#
_entry.id   AF-A0A9X3HWQ4-F1
#
_cell.length_a   1.000
_cell.length_b   1.000
_cell.length_c   1.000
_cell.angle_alpha   90.00
_cell.angle_beta   90.00
_cell.angle_gamma   90.00
#
_symmetry.space_group_name_H-M   'P 1'
#
loop_
_entity.id
_entity.type
_entity.pdbx_description
1 polymer ?
#
loop_
_entity_poly.entity_id
_entity_poly.type
_entity_poly.pdbx_seq_one_letter_code
_entity_poly.pdbx_strand_id
1 'polypeptide(L)'
;MSDTNLPIERKPLSELIDVKPTQISPDLDEKLTQNNQVLANKSIMEIDHQTKTPTPFFSVDSLASSIGTDRKPFRALMAEAADGEVKKINNEYLIRSDITKQFLQERSEQPRSCGERARIEATRNIVNEASKLQYERVIALLNKDQGDE
;
A
#
# COMPACT_ATOMS: atom_id res chain seq x y z
N MET A 1 1.43 -35.08 -15.00
CA MET A 1 1.86 -33.67 -15.09
C MET A 1 0.89 -32.89 -14.24
N SER A 2 1.36 -32.34 -13.12
CA SER A 2 0.50 -31.67 -12.14
C SER A 2 0.37 -30.20 -12.56
N ASP A 3 -0.74 -29.87 -13.20
CA ASP A 3 -1.18 -28.49 -13.42
C ASP A 3 -1.53 -27.87 -12.06
N THR A 4 -0.53 -27.44 -11.30
CA THR A 4 -0.71 -26.70 -10.05
C THR A 4 -0.39 -25.23 -10.30
N ASN A 5 -1.12 -24.62 -11.25
CA ASN A 5 -1.23 -23.17 -11.27
C ASN A 5 -2.14 -22.74 -10.12
N LEU A 6 -1.61 -22.75 -8.89
CA LEU A 6 -2.33 -22.16 -7.77
C LEU A 6 -2.63 -20.70 -8.12
N PRO A 7 -3.90 -20.25 -8.03
CA PRO A 7 -4.28 -18.90 -8.42
C PRO A 7 -3.62 -17.87 -7.50
N ILE A 8 -3.25 -16.71 -8.05
CA ILE A 8 -2.83 -15.57 -7.23
C ILE A 8 -4.06 -15.07 -6.46
N GLU A 9 -4.00 -15.13 -5.13
CA GLU A 9 -5.05 -14.58 -4.26
C GLU A 9 -4.82 -13.08 -4.05
N ARG A 10 -5.91 -12.31 -3.92
CA ARG A 10 -5.86 -10.87 -3.67
C ARG A 10 -6.65 -10.53 -2.43
N LYS A 11 -6.03 -9.78 -1.52
CA LYS A 11 -6.66 -9.34 -0.26
C LYS A 11 -6.46 -7.85 -0.04
N PRO A 12 -7.47 -7.10 0.44
CA PRO A 12 -7.28 -5.72 0.87
C PRO A 12 -6.17 -5.61 1.92
N LEU A 13 -5.35 -4.56 1.87
CA LEU A 13 -4.32 -4.37 2.91
C LEU A 13 -4.94 -4.08 4.28
N SER A 14 -6.15 -3.53 4.32
CA SER A 14 -6.89 -3.29 5.56
C SER A 14 -7.22 -4.55 6.36
N GLU A 15 -7.19 -5.74 5.74
CA GLU A 15 -7.35 -7.03 6.43
C GLU A 15 -6.03 -7.52 7.03
N LEU A 16 -4.90 -6.91 6.65
CA LEU A 16 -3.55 -7.41 6.96
C LEU A 16 -2.71 -6.45 7.81
N ILE A 17 -3.06 -5.17 7.84
CA ILE A 17 -2.37 -4.14 8.61
C ILE A 17 -3.34 -3.22 9.34
N ASP A 18 -2.94 -2.77 10.52
CA ASP A 18 -3.71 -1.82 11.32
C ASP A 18 -3.20 -0.40 11.09
N VAL A 19 -4.07 0.48 10.58
CA VAL A 19 -3.74 1.90 10.44
C VAL A 19 -3.84 2.58 11.81
N LYS A 20 -2.69 2.90 12.39
CA LYS A 20 -2.63 3.58 13.68
C LYS A 20 -3.05 5.06 13.54
N PRO A 21 -3.78 5.61 14.53
CA PRO A 21 -4.06 7.04 14.58
C PRO A 21 -2.78 7.86 14.54
N THR A 22 -2.79 8.90 13.71
CA THR A 22 -1.64 9.82 13.64
C THR A 22 -1.71 10.82 14.79
N GLN A 23 -0.56 11.19 15.36
CA GLN A 23 -0.46 12.14 16.48
C GLN A 23 0.52 13.27 16.12
N ILE A 24 0.08 14.21 15.28
CA ILE A 24 0.86 15.36 14.79
C ILE A 24 0.19 16.65 15.24
N SER A 25 -1.10 16.81 14.95
CA SER A 25 -1.94 17.94 15.38
C SER A 25 -3.42 17.61 15.13
N PRO A 26 -4.37 18.02 15.99
CA PRO A 26 -5.77 17.59 15.90
C PRO A 26 -6.40 17.69 14.51
N ASP A 27 -6.23 18.83 13.82
CA ASP A 27 -6.83 19.07 12.50
C ASP A 27 -6.19 18.24 11.37
N LEU A 28 -4.89 17.92 11.50
CA LEU A 28 -4.17 17.11 10.52
C LEU A 28 -4.40 15.61 10.77
N ASP A 29 -4.58 15.22 12.04
CA ASP A 29 -4.59 13.84 12.50
C ASP A 29 -5.80 13.08 11.99
N GLU A 30 -7.00 13.65 12.08
CA GLU A 30 -8.22 12.95 11.66
C GLU A 30 -8.22 12.71 10.15
N LYS A 31 -7.96 13.76 9.35
CA LYS A 31 -7.96 13.65 7.89
C LYS A 31 -6.84 12.74 7.37
N LEU A 32 -5.66 12.80 7.97
CA LEU A 32 -4.54 11.93 7.58
C LEU A 32 -4.84 10.47 7.94
N THR A 33 -5.40 10.22 9.12
CA THR A 33 -5.81 8.87 9.54
C THR A 33 -6.89 8.30 8.61
N GLN A 34 -7.90 9.10 8.26
CA GLN A 34 -8.93 8.70 7.30
C GLN A 34 -8.34 8.40 5.90
N ASN A 35 -7.48 9.26 5.37
CA ASN A 35 -6.83 9.03 4.08
C ASN A 35 -5.98 7.75 4.09
N ASN A 36 -5.27 7.51 5.18
CA ASN A 36 -4.45 6.32 5.38
C ASN A 36 -5.29 5.04 5.52
N GLN A 37 -6.45 5.11 6.15
CA GLN A 37 -7.41 4.00 6.17
C GLN A 37 -7.93 3.71 4.76
N VAL A 38 -8.29 4.75 4.00
CA VAL A 38 -8.72 4.60 2.59
C VAL A 38 -7.59 4.02 1.74
N LEU A 39 -6.34 4.40 1.99
CA LEU A 39 -5.18 3.80 1.35
C LEU A 39 -5.11 2.30 1.64
N ALA A 40 -5.20 1.86 2.90
CA ALA A 40 -5.19 0.44 3.24
C ALA A 40 -6.37 -0.32 2.61
N ASN A 41 -7.57 0.25 2.62
CA ASN A 41 -8.78 -0.38 2.06
C ASN A 41 -8.73 -0.56 0.54
N LYS A 42 -8.19 0.43 -0.19
CA LYS A 42 -8.12 0.41 -1.67
C LYS A 42 -6.86 -0.24 -2.22
N SER A 43 -5.88 -0.48 -1.37
CA SER A 43 -4.65 -1.18 -1.71
C SER A 43 -4.81 -2.67 -1.46
N ILE A 44 -4.00 -3.49 -2.12
CA ILE A 44 -4.10 -4.94 -2.02
C ILE A 44 -2.75 -5.59 -1.71
N MET A 45 -2.82 -6.78 -1.16
CA MET A 45 -1.75 -7.77 -1.18
C MET A 45 -2.09 -8.80 -2.27
N GLU A 46 -1.20 -8.98 -3.24
CA GLU A 46 -1.20 -10.17 -4.08
C GLU A 46 -0.40 -11.27 -3.38
N ILE A 47 -0.98 -12.47 -3.29
CA ILE A 47 -0.39 -13.61 -2.61
C ILE A 47 -0.17 -14.68 -3.67
N ASP A 48 1.09 -14.88 -4.04
CA ASP A 48 1.47 -15.96 -4.93
C ASP A 48 1.80 -17.20 -4.08
N HIS A 49 0.92 -18.21 -4.14
CA HIS A 49 1.10 -19.45 -3.38
C HIS A 49 2.18 -20.37 -3.99
N GLN A 50 2.54 -20.21 -5.27
CA GLN A 50 3.59 -21.00 -5.90
C GLN A 50 4.96 -20.53 -5.42
N THR A 51 5.17 -19.22 -5.46
CA THR A 51 6.44 -18.61 -5.04
C THR A 51 6.46 -18.25 -3.55
N LYS A 52 5.34 -18.45 -2.84
CA LYS A 52 5.15 -18.04 -1.43
C LYS A 52 5.53 -16.58 -1.20
N THR A 53 5.13 -15.71 -2.13
CA THR A 53 5.53 -14.31 -2.12
C THR A 53 4.30 -13.40 -1.96
N PRO A 54 4.21 -12.64 -0.85
CA PRO A 54 3.24 -11.57 -0.71
C PRO A 54 3.80 -10.29 -1.36
N THR A 55 3.04 -9.70 -2.28
CA THR A 55 3.42 -8.49 -3.00
C THR A 55 2.36 -7.40 -2.80
N PRO A 56 2.67 -6.34 -2.01
CA PRO A 56 1.73 -5.24 -1.81
C PRO A 56 1.69 -4.32 -3.02
N PHE A 57 0.49 -3.86 -3.37
CA PHE A 57 0.21 -2.87 -4.39
C PHE A 57 -0.67 -1.75 -3.81
N PHE A 58 -0.29 -0.50 -4.04
CA PHE A 58 -0.93 0.67 -3.45
C PHE A 58 -1.72 1.49 -4.46
N SER A 59 -2.96 1.86 -4.12
CA SER A 59 -3.81 2.70 -4.97
C SER A 59 -3.19 4.08 -5.15
N VAL A 60 -2.97 4.47 -6.41
CA VAL A 60 -2.38 5.77 -6.79
C VAL A 60 -3.21 6.93 -6.29
N ASP A 61 -4.53 6.82 -6.41
CA ASP A 61 -5.45 7.89 -6.03
C ASP A 61 -5.42 8.10 -4.52
N SER A 62 -5.45 7.02 -3.75
CA SER A 62 -5.32 7.08 -2.30
C SER A 62 -3.94 7.57 -1.86
N LEU A 63 -2.85 7.13 -2.51
CA LEU A 63 -1.50 7.62 -2.22
C LEU A 63 -1.39 9.13 -2.41
N ALA A 64 -1.92 9.65 -3.51
CA ALA A 64 -1.94 11.08 -3.80
C ALA A 64 -2.70 11.86 -2.72
N SER A 65 -3.87 11.35 -2.29
CA SER A 65 -4.64 11.94 -1.19
C SER A 65 -3.91 11.89 0.15
N SER A 66 -3.28 10.77 0.50
CA SER A 66 -2.58 10.62 1.79
C SER A 66 -1.39 11.55 1.93
N ILE A 67 -0.58 11.71 0.88
CA ILE A 67 0.57 12.63 0.90
C ILE A 67 0.20 14.06 0.49
N GLY A 68 -1.05 14.31 0.11
CA GLY A 68 -1.58 15.63 -0.24
C GLY A 68 -0.99 16.22 -1.52
N THR A 69 -0.85 15.41 -2.58
CA THR A 69 -0.34 15.83 -3.90
C THR A 69 -1.35 15.51 -5.01
N ASP A 70 -1.13 16.04 -6.22
CA ASP A 70 -1.89 15.64 -7.40
C ASP A 70 -1.36 14.33 -8.02
N ARG A 71 -2.04 13.84 -9.07
CA ARG A 71 -1.66 12.59 -9.76
C ARG A 71 -0.46 12.73 -10.70
N LYS A 72 0.05 13.95 -10.94
CA LYS A 72 1.10 14.16 -11.97
C LYS A 72 2.39 13.39 -11.67
N PRO A 73 2.94 13.41 -10.44
CA PRO A 73 4.13 12.62 -10.11
C PRO A 73 3.93 11.12 -10.33
N PHE A 74 2.73 10.61 -10.03
CA PHE A 74 2.40 9.20 -10.21
C PHE A 74 2.25 8.82 -11.68
N ARG A 75 1.83 9.74 -12.56
CA ARG A 75 1.79 9.47 -14.01
C ARG A 75 3.19 9.25 -14.58
N ALA A 76 4.16 10.06 -14.16
CA ALA A 76 5.56 9.86 -14.54
C ALA A 76 6.08 8.53 -13.98
N LEU A 77 5.84 8.27 -12.69
CA LEU A 77 6.23 7.03 -12.03
C LEU A 77 5.67 5.78 -12.74
N MET A 78 4.40 5.80 -13.13
CA MET A 78 3.78 4.68 -13.86
C MET A 78 4.28 4.53 -15.30
N ALA A 79 4.73 5.61 -15.94
CA ALA A 79 5.27 5.56 -17.29
C ALA A 79 6.69 4.95 -17.33
N GLU A 80 7.42 5.07 -16.22
CA GLU A 80 8.77 4.52 -16.04
C GLU A 80 8.78 3.11 -15.43
N ALA A 81 7.65 2.67 -14.88
CA ALA A 81 7.53 1.37 -14.24
C ALA A 81 7.60 0.20 -15.25
N ALA A 82 8.29 -0.86 -14.87
CA ALA A 82 8.42 -2.08 -15.64
C ALA A 82 7.13 -2.93 -15.63
N ASP A 83 7.10 -3.96 -16.48
CA ASP A 83 5.98 -4.89 -16.52
C ASP A 83 5.76 -5.57 -15.16
N GLY A 84 4.51 -5.59 -14.71
CA GLY A 84 4.10 -6.18 -13.43
C GLY A 84 4.26 -5.26 -12.21
N GLU A 85 4.81 -4.07 -12.39
CA GLU A 85 4.98 -3.07 -11.33
C GLU A 85 3.75 -2.18 -11.12
N VAL A 86 2.97 -2.01 -12.19
CA VAL A 86 1.71 -1.28 -12.18
C VAL A 86 0.59 -2.23 -12.58
N LYS A 87 -0.51 -2.19 -11.85
CA LYS A 87 -1.72 -2.96 -12.14
C LYS A 87 -2.91 -2.04 -12.27
N LYS A 88 -3.84 -2.40 -13.14
CA LYS A 88 -5.15 -1.77 -13.24
C LYS A 88 -6.21 -2.74 -12.72
N ILE A 89 -6.84 -2.43 -11.60
CA ILE A 89 -7.86 -3.27 -10.96
C ILE A 89 -9.06 -2.39 -10.66
N ASN A 90 -10.27 -2.82 -11.03
CA ASN A 90 -11.51 -2.07 -10.81
C ASN A 90 -11.44 -0.60 -11.28
N ASN A 91 -10.76 -0.38 -12.41
CA ASN A 91 -10.49 0.94 -12.99
C ASN A 91 -9.61 1.88 -12.13
N GLU A 92 -8.98 1.38 -11.08
CA GLU A 92 -7.93 2.07 -10.32
C GLU A 92 -6.55 1.57 -10.73
N TYR A 93 -5.56 2.46 -10.69
CA TYR A 93 -4.15 2.09 -10.87
C TYR A 93 -3.52 1.83 -9.50
N LEU A 94 -2.79 0.74 -9.40
CA LEU A 94 -2.04 0.35 -8.22
C LEU A 94 -0.57 0.15 -8.58
N ILE A 95 0.33 0.60 -7.71
CA ILE A 95 1.78 0.53 -7.91
C ILE A 95 2.39 -0.39 -6.85
N ARG A 96 3.34 -1.22 -7.26
CA ARG A 96 4.06 -2.13 -6.37
C ARG A 96 4.78 -1.37 -5.25
N SER A 97 4.94 -2.05 -4.12
CA SER A 97 5.42 -1.46 -2.87
C SER A 97 6.86 -0.91 -2.93
N ASP A 98 7.75 -1.57 -3.66
CA ASP A 98 9.15 -1.17 -3.84
C ASP A 98 9.28 0.20 -4.51
N ILE A 99 8.55 0.42 -5.59
CA ILE A 99 8.52 1.70 -6.31
C ILE A 99 7.85 2.76 -5.45
N THR A 100 6.76 2.40 -4.77
CA THR A 100 6.07 3.30 -3.86
C THR A 100 7.00 3.76 -2.73
N LYS A 101 7.82 2.86 -2.16
CA LYS A 101 8.82 3.20 -1.15
C LYS A 101 9.87 4.16 -1.68
N GLN A 102 10.43 3.88 -2.84
CA GLN A 102 11.45 4.73 -3.45
C GLN A 102 10.89 6.13 -3.71
N PHE A 103 9.72 6.22 -4.33
CA PHE A 103 9.04 7.49 -4.59
C PHE A 103 8.82 8.30 -3.30
N LEU A 104 8.33 7.66 -2.23
CA LEU A 104 8.11 8.35 -0.96
C LEU A 104 9.42 8.74 -0.25
N GLN A 105 10.49 7.96 -0.41
CA GLN A 105 11.83 8.29 0.09
C GLN A 105 12.36 9.55 -0.61
N GLU A 106 12.38 9.57 -1.94
CA GLU A 106 12.84 10.73 -2.72
C GLU A 106 12.05 12.00 -2.38
N ARG A 107 10.73 11.88 -2.19
CA ARG A 107 9.90 13.03 -1.77
C ARG A 107 10.23 13.53 -0.38
N SER A 108 10.65 12.66 0.53
CA SER A 108 11.02 13.06 1.90
C SER A 108 12.36 13.78 1.97
N GLU A 109 13.24 13.57 0.98
CA GLU A 109 14.54 14.24 0.88
C GLU A 109 14.43 15.68 0.35
N GLN A 110 13.31 16.03 -0.30
CA GLN A 110 13.05 17.37 -0.80
C GLN A 110 12.70 18.35 0.34
N PRO A 111 13.05 19.65 0.23
CA PRO A 111 12.57 20.68 1.15
C PRO A 111 11.04 20.77 1.12
N ARG A 112 10.40 20.59 2.29
CA ARG A 112 8.94 20.51 2.45
C ARG A 112 8.51 21.13 3.78
N SER A 113 7.27 21.58 3.86
CA SER A 113 6.67 22.02 5.12
C SER A 113 6.57 20.87 6.13
N CYS A 114 6.50 21.18 7.43
CA CYS A 114 6.36 20.16 8.48
C CYS A 114 5.12 19.27 8.26
N GLY A 115 3.99 19.86 7.84
CA GLY A 115 2.77 19.11 7.55
C GLY A 115 2.90 18.15 6.37
N GLU A 116 3.57 18.56 5.28
CA GLU A 116 3.85 17.67 4.15
C GLU A 116 4.78 16.51 4.55
N ARG A 117 5.82 16.80 5.34
CA ARG A 117 6.73 15.76 5.85
C ARG A 117 5.99 14.74 6.70
N ALA A 118 5.16 15.21 7.61
CA ALA A 118 4.41 14.33 8.51
C ALA A 118 3.41 13.44 7.76
N ARG A 119 2.77 13.96 6.70
CA ARG A 119 1.93 13.15 5.80
C ARG A 119 2.74 12.07 5.08
N ILE A 120 3.87 12.44 4.48
CA ILE A 120 4.75 11.49 3.79
C ILE A 120 5.23 10.40 4.77
N GLU A 121 5.65 10.78 5.97
CA GLU A 121 6.13 9.84 6.99
C GLU A 121 5.03 8.87 7.46
N ALA A 122 3.83 9.38 7.74
CA ALA A 122 2.69 8.53 8.12
C ALA A 122 2.32 7.55 7.00
N THR A 123 2.26 8.01 5.75
CA THR A 123 1.99 7.13 4.60
C THR A 123 3.12 6.12 4.39
N ARG A 124 4.39 6.51 4.57
CA ARG A 124 5.54 5.60 4.48
C ARG A 124 5.47 4.47 5.51
N ASN A 125 4.98 4.74 6.71
CA ASN A 125 4.84 3.72 7.74
C ASN A 125 3.91 2.59 7.29
N ILE A 126 2.76 2.93 6.68
CA ILE A 126 1.81 1.97 6.12
C ILE A 126 2.43 1.15 5.00
N VAL A 127 3.11 1.82 4.06
CA VAL A 127 3.78 1.16 2.94
C VAL A 127 4.86 0.18 3.45
N ASN A 128 5.62 0.60 4.46
CA ASN A 128 6.66 -0.22 5.08
C ASN A 128 6.08 -1.40 5.85
N GLU A 129 4.99 -1.20 6.59
CA GLU A 129 4.34 -2.24 7.37
C GLU A 129 3.79 -3.35 6.46
N ALA A 130 3.02 -2.98 5.44
CA ALA A 130 2.53 -3.95 4.46
C ALA A 130 3.67 -4.70 3.76
N SER A 131 4.77 -4.02 3.45
CA SER A 131 5.92 -4.64 2.78
C SER A 131 6.80 -5.50 3.69
N LYS A 132 6.58 -5.48 5.00
CA LYS A 132 7.26 -6.37 5.96
C LYS A 132 6.49 -7.67 6.17
N LEU A 133 5.26 -7.77 5.68
CA LEU A 133 4.44 -8.97 5.82
C LEU A 133 5.08 -10.14 5.08
N GLN A 134 5.32 -11.21 5.82
CA GLN A 134 5.83 -12.47 5.27
C GLN A 134 4.66 -13.40 4.95
N TYR A 135 4.85 -14.29 3.97
CA TYR A 135 3.80 -15.19 3.48
C TYR A 135 3.10 -15.97 4.60
N GLU A 136 3.88 -16.59 5.49
CA GLU A 136 3.34 -17.38 6.61
C GLU A 136 2.47 -16.53 7.54
N ARG A 137 2.86 -15.27 7.76
CA ARG A 137 2.09 -14.33 8.57
C ARG A 137 0.79 -13.93 7.88
N VAL A 138 0.82 -13.67 6.57
CA VAL A 138 -0.37 -13.35 5.78
C VAL A 138 -1.37 -14.51 5.82
N ILE A 139 -0.91 -15.74 5.56
CA ILE A 139 -1.77 -16.92 5.62
C ILE A 139 -2.33 -17.14 7.03
N ALA A 140 -1.53 -16.93 8.08
CA ALA A 140 -1.99 -17.06 9.45
C ALA A 140 -3.07 -16.02 9.83
N LEU A 141 -3.01 -14.80 9.27
CA LEU A 141 -4.05 -13.78 9.46
C LEU A 141 -5.33 -14.18 8.73
N LEU A 142 -5.22 -14.60 7.48
CA LEU A 142 -6.38 -15.01 6.68
C LEU A 142 -7.11 -16.24 7.24
N ASN A 143 -6.39 -17.20 7.81
CA ASN A 143 -6.98 -18.38 8.42
C ASN A 143 -7.64 -18.10 9.77
N LYS A 144 -7.22 -17.05 10.49
CA LYS A 144 -7.87 -16.64 11.74
C LYS A 144 -9.25 -16.05 11.47
N ASP A 145 -9.37 -15.22 10.44
CA ASP A 145 -10.65 -14.61 10.06
C ASP A 145 -11.68 -15.65 9.52
N GLN A 146 -11.22 -16.83 9.10
CA GLN A 146 -12.07 -17.94 8.65
C GLN A 146 -12.44 -18.93 9.78
N GLY A 147 -11.83 -18.82 10.95
CA GLY A 147 -12.01 -19.76 12.07
C GLY A 147 -13.01 -19.33 13.14
N ASP A 148 -13.59 -18.14 13.01
CA ASP A 148 -14.51 -17.53 14.00
C ASP A 148 -16.00 -17.61 13.57
N GLU A 149 -16.40 -18.61 12.76
CA GLU A 149 -17.81 -18.99 12.50
C GLU A 149 -18.24 -20.24 13.28
#